data_AF-A0A7S1SGG1-F1
#
_entry.id   AF-A0A7S1SGG1-F1
#
_cell.length_a   1.000
_cell.length_b   1.000
_cell.length_c   1.000
_cell.angle_alpha   90.00
_cell.angle_beta   90.00
_cell.angle_gamma   90.00
#
_symmetry.space_group_name_H-M   'P 1'
#
loop_
_entity.id
_entity.type
_entity.pdbx_description
1 polymer ?
#
loop_
_entity_poly.entity_id
_entity_poly.type
_entity_poly.pdbx_seq_one_letter_code
_entity_poly.pdbx_strand_id
1 'polypeptide(L)'
;YFVNPFPETHEFVKSMKFEVGVGIAIVVNCALLGWQAGSPEDGDVGGFFSVCEHIFVALFFVEWCLRVLAFGWVWLFELMNFFDTLLVFGTGVILMWVLEPMGTDVAFLRMFSVLRVFRLSRLARAVRFTSFFS
;
A
#
# COMPACT_ATOMS: atom_id res chain seq x y z
N TYR A 1 -17.99 -17.59 -12.44
CA TYR A 1 -18.12 -17.54 -10.97
C TYR A 1 -16.81 -17.96 -10.35
N PHE A 2 -16.07 -17.03 -9.73
CA PHE A 2 -14.93 -17.40 -8.90
C PHE A 2 -15.48 -17.85 -7.55
N VAL A 3 -15.35 -19.14 -7.24
CA VAL A 3 -15.68 -19.69 -5.92
C VAL A 3 -14.39 -19.64 -5.12
N ASN A 4 -14.36 -18.82 -4.07
CA ASN A 4 -13.17 -18.68 -3.25
C ASN A 4 -12.88 -20.00 -2.52
N PRO A 5 -11.69 -20.60 -2.68
CA PRO A 5 -11.32 -21.83 -1.97
C PRO A 5 -11.10 -21.64 -0.45
N PHE A 6 -10.93 -20.40 0.04
CA PHE A 6 -10.66 -20.06 1.44
C PHE A 6 -11.69 -19.03 1.99
N PRO A 7 -12.84 -19.48 2.50
CA PRO A 7 -13.88 -18.57 3.02
C PRO A 7 -13.40 -17.74 4.21
N GLU A 8 -12.49 -18.29 5.04
CA GLU A 8 -11.91 -17.60 6.20
C GLU A 8 -11.12 -16.34 5.82
N THR A 9 -10.40 -16.37 4.70
CA THR A 9 -9.61 -15.22 4.23
C THR A 9 -10.51 -14.09 3.76
N HIS A 10 -11.66 -14.43 3.17
CA HIS A 10 -12.64 -13.45 2.72
C HIS A 10 -13.34 -12.74 3.88
N GLU A 11 -13.69 -13.45 4.95
CA GLU A 11 -14.23 -12.85 6.18
C GLU A 11 -13.19 -12.00 6.91
N PHE A 12 -11.93 -12.46 6.97
CA PHE A 12 -10.84 -11.72 7.60
C PHE A 12 -10.56 -10.39 6.89
N VAL A 13 -10.44 -10.40 5.55
CA VAL A 13 -10.17 -9.19 4.76
C VAL A 13 -11.32 -8.19 4.80
N LYS A 14 -12.57 -8.66 4.89
CA LYS A 14 -13.75 -7.79 5.09
C LYS A 14 -13.89 -7.28 6.53
N SER A 15 -13.14 -7.83 7.47
CA SER A 15 -13.24 -7.42 8.86
C SER A 15 -12.87 -5.95 9.02
N MET A 16 -13.69 -5.23 9.79
CA MET A 16 -13.41 -3.84 10.15
C MET A 16 -12.06 -3.69 10.87
N LYS A 17 -11.61 -4.71 11.60
CA LYS A 17 -10.27 -4.72 12.23
C LYS A 17 -9.15 -4.68 11.20
N PHE A 18 -9.31 -5.40 10.09
CA PHE A 18 -8.33 -5.42 9.00
C PHE A 18 -8.29 -4.07 8.28
N GLU A 19 -9.45 -3.54 7.86
CA GLU A 19 -9.55 -2.24 7.19
C GLU A 19 -9.01 -1.08 8.06
N VAL A 20 -9.31 -1.08 9.37
CA VAL A 20 -8.76 -0.10 10.32
C VAL A 20 -7.24 -0.27 10.47
N GLY A 21 -6.73 -1.51 10.56
CA GLY A 21 -5.30 -1.78 10.66
C GLY A 21 -4.51 -1.28 9.45
N VAL A 22 -5.01 -1.54 8.24
CA VAL A 22 -4.45 -1.04 6.99
C VAL A 22 -4.52 0.49 6.95
N GLY A 23 -5.65 1.07 7.37
CA GLY A 23 -5.82 2.52 7.48
C GLY A 23 -4.78 3.18 8.39
N ILE A 24 -4.53 2.61 9.57
CA ILE A 24 -3.50 3.08 10.50
C ILE A 24 -2.12 2.99 9.84
N ALA A 25 -1.79 1.88 9.18
CA ALA A 25 -0.51 1.72 8.50
C ALA A 25 -0.28 2.80 7.42
N ILE A 26 -1.33 3.18 6.68
CA ILE A 26 -1.27 4.29 5.69
C ILE A 26 -0.95 5.61 6.39
N VAL A 27 -1.67 5.93 7.47
CA VAL A 27 -1.47 7.19 8.21
C VAL A 27 -0.06 7.27 8.79
N VAL A 28 0.43 6.18 9.40
CA VAL A 28 1.78 6.13 9.95
C VAL A 28 2.83 6.26 8.84
N ASN A 29 2.64 5.59 7.70
CA ASN A 29 3.54 5.73 6.56
C ASN A 29 3.60 7.19 6.05
N CYS A 30 2.46 7.87 5.93
CA CYS A 30 2.42 9.27 5.53
C CYS A 30 3.09 10.18 6.57
N ALA A 31 2.90 9.93 7.86
CA ALA A 31 3.55 10.69 8.93
C ALA A 31 5.08 10.53 8.87
N LEU A 32 5.58 9.32 8.61
CA LEU A 32 7.02 9.06 8.46
C LEU A 32 7.60 9.74 7.22
N LEU A 33 6.90 9.72 6.08
CA LEU A 33 7.32 10.44 4.88
C LEU A 33 7.35 11.96 5.12
N GLY A 34 6.35 12.50 5.83
CA GLY A 34 6.31 13.91 6.21
C GLY A 34 7.46 14.30 7.15
N TRP A 35 7.79 13.42 8.09
CA TRP A 35 8.95 13.60 8.98
C TRP A 35 10.26 13.58 8.19
N GLN A 36 10.43 12.60 7.30
CA GLN A 36 11.62 12.47 6.46
C GLN A 36 11.83 13.73 5.60
N ALA A 37 10.76 14.29 5.04
CA ALA A 37 10.84 15.51 4.23
C ALA A 37 11.33 16.76 5.01
N GLY A 38 11.14 16.79 6.33
CA GLY A 38 11.58 17.88 7.20
C GLY A 38 12.91 17.63 7.92
N SER A 39 13.49 16.43 7.79
CA SER A 39 14.72 16.04 8.49
C SER A 39 15.90 16.01 7.53
N PRO A 40 17.09 16.51 7.91
CA PRO A 40 18.30 16.32 7.11
C PRO A 40 18.63 14.82 7.00
N GLU A 41 19.06 14.38 5.81
CA GLU A 41 19.41 12.98 5.49
C GLU A 41 20.77 12.58 6.13
N ASP A 42 20.90 12.73 7.46
CA ASP A 42 22.14 12.46 8.18
C ASP A 42 22.12 11.07 8.87
N GLY A 43 23.12 10.25 8.56
CA GLY A 43 23.50 9.06 9.33
C GLY A 43 22.38 8.04 9.61
N ASP A 44 22.28 7.60 10.87
CA ASP A 44 21.36 6.53 11.33
C ASP A 44 19.87 6.83 11.07
N VAL A 45 19.51 8.11 10.97
CA VAL A 45 18.11 8.55 10.76
C VAL A 45 17.63 8.22 9.34
N GLY A 46 18.49 8.41 8.33
CA GLY A 46 18.18 8.02 6.96
C GLY A 46 18.01 6.51 6.80
N GLY A 47 18.86 5.72 7.47
CA GLY A 47 18.75 4.26 7.51
C GLY A 47 17.44 3.79 8.14
N PHE A 48 17.00 4.42 9.23
CA PHE A 48 15.71 4.12 9.86
C PHE A 48 14.53 4.34 8.89
N PHE A 49 14.49 5.47 8.18
CA PHE A 49 13.40 5.75 7.22
C PHE A 49 13.37 4.74 6.07
N SER A 50 14.54 4.34 5.55
CA SER A 50 14.65 3.33 4.50
C SER A 50 14.11 1.97 4.97
N VAL A 51 14.44 1.54 6.19
CA VAL A 51 13.91 0.29 6.77
C VAL A 51 12.39 0.38 6.95
N CYS A 52 11.89 1.49 7.49
CA CYS A 52 10.45 1.70 7.64
C CYS A 52 9.73 1.64 6.28
N GLU A 53 10.28 2.28 5.25
CA GLU A 53 9.73 2.27 3.90
C GLU A 53 9.58 0.84 3.35
N HIS A 54 10.61 0.01 3.53
CA HIS A 54 10.57 -1.41 3.16
C HIS A 54 9.48 -2.18 3.91
N ILE A 55 9.33 -1.94 5.22
CA ILE A 55 8.28 -2.56 6.04
C ILE A 55 6.88 -2.19 5.54
N PHE A 56 6.64 -0.92 5.22
CA PHE A 56 5.34 -0.49 4.70
C PHE A 56 5.05 -1.07 3.32
N VAL A 57 6.05 -1.09 2.42
CA VAL A 57 5.89 -1.73 1.11
C VAL A 57 5.53 -3.21 1.26
N ALA A 58 6.22 -3.94 2.14
CA ALA A 58 5.91 -5.34 2.42
C ALA A 58 4.49 -5.51 3.01
N LEU A 59 4.09 -4.66 3.96
CA LEU A 59 2.76 -4.71 4.57
C LEU A 59 1.66 -4.49 3.53
N PHE A 60 1.78 -3.48 2.66
CA PHE A 60 0.81 -3.24 1.59
C PHE A 60 0.81 -4.31 0.51
N PHE A 61 1.96 -4.91 0.23
CA PHE A 61 2.04 -6.05 -0.67
C PHE A 61 1.30 -7.27 -0.11
N VAL A 62 1.48 -7.58 1.18
CA VAL A 62 0.75 -8.67 1.86
C VAL A 62 -0.75 -8.37 1.89
N GLU A 63 -1.14 -7.14 2.19
CA GLU A 63 -2.53 -6.67 2.15
C GLU A 63 -3.17 -6.90 0.78
N TRP A 64 -2.47 -6.53 -0.28
CA TRP A 64 -2.91 -6.76 -1.66
C TRP A 64 -3.05 -8.25 -1.97
N CYS A 65 -2.05 -9.08 -1.61
CA CYS A 65 -2.12 -10.53 -1.80
C CYS A 65 -3.36 -11.12 -1.11
N LEU A 66 -3.65 -10.70 0.12
CA LEU A 66 -4.84 -11.12 0.85
C LEU A 66 -6.14 -10.71 0.14
N ARG A 67 -6.21 -9.49 -0.42
CA ARG A 67 -7.38 -9.04 -1.21
C ARG A 67 -7.57 -9.86 -2.48
N VAL A 68 -6.49 -10.17 -3.21
CA VAL A 68 -6.57 -11.01 -4.42
C VAL A 68 -7.02 -12.43 -4.09
N LEU A 69 -6.53 -13.00 -2.99
CA LEU A 69 -6.97 -14.31 -2.50
C LEU A 69 -8.45 -14.28 -2.05
N ALA A 70 -8.90 -13.20 -1.42
CA ALA A 70 -10.26 -13.04 -0.92
C ALA A 70 -11.31 -12.79 -2.01
N PHE A 71 -10.99 -11.98 -3.01
CA PHE A 71 -11.96 -11.54 -4.04
C PHE A 71 -11.72 -12.15 -5.42
N GLY A 72 -10.59 -12.83 -5.60
CA GLY A 72 -10.18 -13.44 -6.86
C GLY A 72 -9.69 -12.42 -7.89
N TRP A 73 -9.26 -12.94 -9.04
CA TRP A 73 -8.65 -12.16 -10.11
C TRP A 73 -9.62 -11.13 -10.74
N VAL A 74 -10.93 -11.38 -10.67
CA VAL A 74 -11.96 -10.45 -11.18
C VAL A 74 -11.92 -9.11 -10.46
N TRP A 75 -11.53 -9.09 -9.18
CA TRP A 75 -11.39 -7.88 -8.38
C TRP A 75 -10.35 -6.90 -8.95
N LEU A 76 -9.31 -7.42 -9.59
CA LEU A 76 -8.25 -6.63 -10.21
C LEU A 76 -8.71 -5.89 -11.48
N PHE A 77 -9.80 -6.32 -12.11
CA PHE A 77 -10.32 -5.67 -13.33
C PHE A 77 -11.19 -4.45 -13.03
N GLU A 78 -11.58 -4.24 -11.78
CA GLU A 78 -12.21 -2.99 -11.36
C GLU A 78 -11.17 -1.87 -11.42
N LEU A 79 -11.44 -0.81 -12.19
CA LEU A 79 -10.48 0.25 -12.49
C LEU A 79 -9.83 0.81 -11.22
N MET A 80 -10.64 1.04 -10.19
CA MET A 80 -10.18 1.60 -8.92
C MET A 80 -9.23 0.67 -8.15
N ASN A 81 -9.40 -0.64 -8.27
CA ASN A 81 -8.56 -1.66 -7.63
C ASN A 81 -7.33 -1.98 -8.50
N PHE A 82 -7.47 -1.90 -9.82
CA PHE A 82 -6.36 -1.99 -10.77
C PHE A 82 -5.35 -0.88 -10.55
N PHE A 83 -5.81 0.38 -10.47
CA PHE A 83 -4.93 1.52 -10.19
C PHE A 83 -4.24 1.38 -8.84
N ASP A 84 -4.96 0.89 -7.82
CA ASP A 84 -4.38 0.63 -6.51
C ASP A 84 -3.28 -0.45 -6.55
N THR A 85 -3.55 -1.54 -7.29
CA THR A 85 -2.57 -2.61 -7.55
C THR A 85 -1.32 -2.05 -8.21
N LEU A 86 -1.49 -1.28 -9.29
CA LEU A 86 -0.38 -0.67 -10.01
C LEU A 86 0.40 0.29 -9.12
N LEU A 87 -0.28 0.99 -8.21
CA LEU A 87 0.36 1.88 -7.25
C LEU A 87 1.19 1.10 -6.22
N VAL A 88 0.68 0.01 -5.66
CA VAL A 88 1.44 -0.83 -4.71
C VAL A 88 2.67 -1.45 -5.38
N PHE A 89 2.49 -2.07 -6.55
CA PHE A 89 3.58 -2.72 -7.28
C PHE A 89 4.56 -1.72 -7.89
N GLY A 90 4.05 -0.71 -8.59
CA GLY A 90 4.83 0.23 -9.37
C GLY A 90 5.59 1.26 -8.54
N THR A 91 5.16 1.58 -7.31
CA THR A 91 5.82 2.59 -6.45
C THR A 91 6.55 2.02 -5.24
N GLY A 92 6.32 0.75 -4.94
CA GLY A 92 6.94 0.03 -3.84
C GLY A 92 7.79 -1.12 -4.37
N VAL A 93 7.13 -2.21 -4.73
CA VAL A 93 7.79 -3.50 -5.02
C VAL A 93 8.80 -3.39 -6.17
N ILE A 94 8.38 -2.84 -7.32
CA ILE A 94 9.24 -2.76 -8.51
C ILE A 94 10.38 -1.76 -8.29
N LEU A 95 10.11 -0.63 -7.64
CA LEU A 95 11.13 0.41 -7.44
C LEU A 95 12.21 -0.06 -6.46
N MET A 96 11.78 -0.50 -5.28
CA MET A 96 12.65 -0.81 -4.16
C MET A 96 13.33 -2.17 -4.33
N TRP A 97 12.61 -3.18 -4.83
CA TRP A 97 13.13 -4.56 -4.81
C TRP A 97 13.62 -5.06 -6.18
N VAL A 98 13.34 -4.34 -7.27
CA VAL A 98 13.78 -4.72 -8.61
C VAL A 98 14.74 -3.69 -9.18
N LEU A 99 14.34 -2.42 -9.27
CA LEU A 99 15.09 -1.40 -10.00
C LEU A 99 16.27 -0.82 -9.21
N GLU A 100 16.13 -0.63 -7.90
CA GLU A 100 17.20 -0.17 -7.03
C GLU A 100 18.41 -1.14 -7.01
N PRO A 101 18.22 -2.47 -6.89
CA PRO A 101 19.31 -3.44 -7.06
C PRO A 101 19.90 -3.49 -8.48
N MET A 102 19.12 -3.13 -9.51
CA MET A 102 19.56 -3.13 -10.91
C MET A 102 20.33 -1.86 -11.31
N GLY A 103 20.50 -0.89 -10.40
CA GLY A 103 21.26 0.34 -10.67
C GLY A 103 20.67 1.20 -11.79
N THR A 104 19.37 1.08 -12.05
CA THR A 104 18.67 1.85 -13.09
C THR A 104 18.39 3.27 -12.59
N ASP A 105 18.43 4.28 -13.46
CA ASP A 105 18.07 5.65 -13.09
C ASP A 105 16.57 5.72 -12.75
N VAL A 106 16.28 5.87 -11.46
CA VAL A 106 14.93 5.87 -10.91
C VAL A 106 14.38 7.29 -10.75
N ALA A 107 14.95 8.32 -11.38
CA ALA A 107 14.50 9.71 -11.22
C ALA A 107 12.99 9.91 -11.54
N PHE A 108 12.52 9.39 -12.68
CA PHE A 108 11.09 9.41 -13.04
C PHE A 108 10.24 8.59 -12.06
N LEU A 109 10.83 7.59 -11.45
CA LEU A 109 10.15 6.67 -10.55
C LEU A 109 10.09 7.20 -9.10
N ARG A 110 11.06 8.01 -8.68
CA ARG A 110 10.97 8.82 -7.45
C ARG A 110 9.79 9.78 -7.51
N MET A 111 9.46 10.32 -8.70
CA MET A 111 8.25 11.13 -8.86
C MET A 111 6.97 10.33 -8.57
N PHE A 112 6.96 9.04 -8.88
CA PHE A 112 5.84 8.16 -8.51
C PHE A 112 5.78 7.82 -7.01
N SER A 113 6.84 8.02 -6.22
CA SER A 113 6.75 7.89 -4.76
C SER A 113 5.74 8.88 -4.15
N VAL A 114 5.50 10.03 -4.80
CA VAL A 114 4.42 10.96 -4.42
C VAL A 114 3.04 10.30 -4.54
N LEU A 115 2.87 9.32 -5.44
CA LEU A 115 1.60 8.60 -5.57
C LEU A 115 1.21 7.85 -4.30
N ARG A 116 2.15 7.59 -3.38
CA ARG A 116 1.84 6.97 -2.09
C ARG A 116 0.84 7.79 -1.27
N VAL A 117 0.78 9.12 -1.47
CA VAL A 117 -0.26 9.97 -0.88
C VAL A 117 -1.66 9.59 -1.36
N PHE A 118 -1.82 9.10 -2.60
CA PHE A 118 -3.11 8.61 -3.08
C PHE A 118 -3.59 7.35 -2.32
N ARG A 119 -2.74 6.68 -1.55
CA ARG A 119 -3.20 5.60 -0.65
C ARG A 119 -4.17 6.14 0.40
N LEU A 120 -4.06 7.41 0.82
CA LEU A 120 -5.05 8.07 1.68
C LEU A 120 -6.44 8.15 1.03
N SER A 121 -6.52 8.21 -0.30
CA SER A 121 -7.81 8.17 -0.99
C SER A 121 -8.52 6.83 -0.78
N ARG A 122 -7.78 5.72 -0.56
CA ARG A 122 -8.36 4.42 -0.20
C ARG A 122 -9.01 4.48 1.16
N LEU A 123 -8.32 5.06 2.16
CA LEU A 123 -8.87 5.27 3.49
C LEU A 123 -10.14 6.11 3.42
N ALA A 124 -10.12 7.21 2.65
CA ALA A 124 -11.30 8.05 2.45
C ALA A 124 -12.47 7.28 1.82
N ARG A 125 -12.21 6.38 0.86
CA ARG A 125 -13.24 5.49 0.29
C ARG A 125 -13.76 4.47 1.29
N ALA A 126 -12.88 3.81 2.03
CA ALA A 126 -13.26 2.83 3.06
C ALA A 126 -14.12 3.48 4.17
N VAL A 127 -13.74 4.69 4.60
CA VAL A 127 -14.49 5.48 5.58
C VAL A 127 -15.83 5.95 5.02
N ARG A 128 -15.89 6.45 3.77
CA ARG A 128 -17.17 6.84 3.14
C ARG A 128 -18.13 5.67 2.97
N PHE A 129 -17.62 4.49 2.65
CA PHE A 129 -18.47 3.30 2.50
C PHE A 129 -19.03 2.82 3.84
N THR A 130 -18.30 3.03 4.93
CA THR A 130 -18.71 2.67 6.30
C THR A 130 -19.61 3.74 6.95
N SER A 131 -19.41 5.02 6.64
CA SER A 131 -20.20 6.12 7.23
C SER A 131 -21.59 6.31 6.61
N PHE A 132 -21.96 5.56 5.57
CA PHE A 132 -23.29 5.63 4.96
C PHE A 132 -24.29 4.62 5.57
N PHE A 133 -23.84 3.79 6.53
CA PHE A 133 -24.66 2.80 7.24
C PHE A 133 -24.83 3.12 8.74
N SER A 134 -24.81 4.40 9.11
CA SER A 134 -25.25 4.88 10.43
C SER A 134 -26.58 5.62 10.33
#